data_AF-A0A7V1AR58-F1
#
_entry.id   AF-A0A7V1AR58-F1
#
_cell.length_a   1.000
_cell.length_b   1.000
_cell.length_c   1.000
_cell.angle_alpha   90.00
_cell.angle_beta   90.00
_cell.angle_gamma   90.00
#
_symmetry.space_group_name_H-M   'P 1'
#
loop_
_entity.id
_entity.type
_entity.pdbx_description
1 polymer ?
#
loop_
_entity_poly.entity_id
_entity_poly.type
_entity_poly.pdbx_seq_one_letter_code
_entity_poly.pdbx_strand_id
1 'polypeptide(L)'
;GAQNIVHQPEFTSRRSLESLMTLLDNRRNIAQSLTKLADERKIVVKIGDENKDLNIQQCSLVTSSYYVGNVRGILGIIGPTRMQYSKIIPVVDYISQVLSRVLTN
;
A
#
# COMPACT_ATOMS: atom_id res chain seq x y z
N GLY A 1 4.36 -10.42 -7.85
CA GLY A 1 5.69 -10.43 -8.49
C GLY A 1 5.83 -9.21 -9.37
N ALA A 2 6.95 -8.48 -9.25
CA ALA A 2 7.16 -7.18 -9.91
C ALA A 2 6.98 -7.21 -11.43
N GLN A 3 7.34 -8.32 -12.10
CA GLN A 3 7.16 -8.48 -13.55
C GLN A 3 5.68 -8.42 -13.99
N ASN A 4 4.74 -8.90 -13.15
CA ASN A 4 3.32 -8.90 -13.50
C ASN A 4 2.66 -7.51 -13.43
N ILE A 5 3.33 -6.56 -12.76
CA ILE A 5 2.87 -5.17 -12.62
C ILE A 5 3.16 -4.40 -13.91
N VAL A 6 4.30 -4.67 -14.56
CA VAL A 6 4.72 -3.99 -15.80
C VAL A 6 3.74 -4.22 -16.97
N HIS A 7 3.02 -5.34 -16.97
CA HIS A 7 2.04 -5.68 -18.02
C HIS A 7 0.64 -5.08 -17.79
N GLN A 8 0.40 -4.37 -16.68
CA GLN A 8 -0.91 -3.78 -16.42
C GLN A 8 -1.12 -2.52 -17.28
N PRO A 9 -2.36 -2.24 -17.71
CA PRO A 9 -2.65 -1.09 -18.57
C PRO A 9 -2.18 0.25 -17.97
N GLU A 10 -2.15 0.35 -16.65
CA GLU A 10 -1.68 1.51 -15.87
C GLU A 10 -0.17 1.79 -16.04
N PHE A 11 0.64 0.83 -16.49
CA PHE A 11 2.11 0.96 -16.64
C PHE A 11 2.60 0.87 -18.09
N THR A 12 1.72 1.10 -19.05
CA THR A 12 2.04 1.01 -20.49
C THR A 12 2.83 2.20 -21.04
N SER A 13 2.82 3.34 -20.33
CA SER A 13 3.57 4.53 -20.74
C SER A 13 4.96 4.59 -20.09
N ARG A 14 5.92 5.23 -20.77
CA ARG A 14 7.25 5.51 -20.22
C ARG A 14 7.17 6.27 -18.89
N ARG A 15 6.28 7.27 -18.81
CA ARG A 15 6.07 8.08 -17.60
C ARG A 15 5.60 7.21 -16.42
N SER A 16 4.63 6.32 -16.65
CA SER A 16 4.13 5.42 -15.59
C SER A 16 5.19 4.43 -15.11
N LEU A 17 6.07 3.97 -16.00
CA LEU A 17 7.21 3.11 -15.63
C LEU A 17 8.26 3.87 -14.82
N GLU A 18 8.61 5.10 -15.24
CA GLU A 18 9.52 5.98 -14.48
C GLU A 18 8.96 6.30 -13.09
N SER A 19 7.65 6.56 -12.98
CA SER A 19 6.98 6.71 -11.68
C SER A 19 7.09 5.43 -10.83
N LEU A 20 6.83 4.25 -11.40
CA LEU A 20 6.97 2.98 -10.68
C LEU A 20 8.40 2.74 -10.18
N MET A 21 9.41 3.01 -11.00
CA MET A 21 10.82 2.89 -10.59
C MET A 21 11.16 3.89 -9.48
N THR A 22 10.70 5.14 -9.62
CA THR A 22 10.85 6.17 -8.59
C THR A 22 10.23 5.75 -7.27
N LEU A 23 9.07 5.09 -7.29
CA LEU A 23 8.44 4.53 -6.10
C LEU A 23 9.30 3.46 -5.43
N LEU A 24 9.87 2.54 -6.22
CA LEU A 24 10.69 1.44 -5.71
C LEU A 24 11.99 1.95 -5.07
N ASP A 25 12.58 3.01 -5.64
CA ASP A 25 13.79 3.65 -5.12
C ASP A 25 13.51 4.52 -3.88
N ASN A 26 12.37 5.23 -3.85
CA ASN A 26 11.99 6.11 -2.74
C ASN A 26 11.11 5.43 -1.69
N ARG A 27 11.62 4.33 -1.11
CA ARG A 27 10.96 3.62 0.00
C ARG A 27 10.59 4.55 1.18
N ARG A 28 11.38 5.60 1.42
CA ARG A 28 11.13 6.60 2.48
C ARG A 28 9.90 7.46 2.21
N ASN A 29 9.66 7.86 0.97
CA ASN A 29 8.50 8.71 0.63
C ASN A 29 7.20 7.92 0.72
N ILE A 30 7.24 6.64 0.33
CA ILE A 30 6.12 5.71 0.54
C ILE A 30 5.86 5.57 2.04
N ALA A 31 6.89 5.29 2.85
CA ALA A 31 6.72 5.16 4.30
C ALA A 31 6.11 6.43 4.93
N GLN A 32 6.57 7.62 4.56
CA GLN A 32 6.00 8.88 5.07
C GLN A 32 4.54 9.10 4.64
N SER A 33 4.21 8.75 3.39
CA SER A 33 2.84 8.82 2.89
C SER A 33 1.93 7.83 3.62
N LEU A 34 2.44 6.64 3.92
CA LEU A 34 1.74 5.62 4.71
C LEU A 34 1.50 6.07 6.15
N THR A 35 2.49 6.66 6.81
CA THR A 35 2.36 7.14 8.20
C THR A 35 1.23 8.16 8.38
N LYS A 36 0.93 8.95 7.34
CA LYS A 36 -0.18 9.91 7.34
C LYS A 36 -1.56 9.26 7.19
N LEU A 37 -1.63 7.99 6.77
CA LEU A 37 -2.85 7.22 6.60
C LEU A 37 -3.18 6.35 7.80
N ALA A 38 -2.27 6.28 8.76
CA ALA A 38 -2.45 5.49 9.93
C ALA A 38 -3.46 6.19 10.86
N ASP A 39 -4.70 5.77 10.73
CA ASP A 39 -5.80 6.07 11.62
C ASP A 39 -6.09 4.84 12.50
N GLU A 40 -6.70 5.04 13.66
CA GLU A 40 -6.89 3.97 14.65
C GLU A 40 -7.86 2.90 14.12
N ARG A 41 -7.31 1.70 13.86
CA ARG A 41 -8.01 0.44 13.56
C ARG A 41 -8.90 0.42 12.31
N LYS A 42 -8.61 1.26 11.31
CA LYS A 42 -9.36 1.22 10.04
C LYS A 42 -8.49 0.77 8.89
N ILE A 43 -9.08 -0.08 8.04
CA ILE A 43 -8.58 -0.29 6.69
C ILE A 43 -8.72 1.03 5.94
N VAL A 44 -7.62 1.51 5.37
CA VAL A 44 -7.61 2.69 4.50
C VAL A 44 -7.31 2.24 3.09
N VAL A 45 -8.17 2.64 2.17
CA VAL A 45 -8.01 2.40 0.74
C VAL A 45 -7.84 3.73 0.04
N LYS A 46 -6.83 3.81 -0.82
CA LYS A 46 -6.60 4.94 -1.72
C LYS A 46 -6.41 4.45 -3.14
N ILE A 47 -7.11 5.06 -4.08
CA ILE A 47 -7.15 4.65 -5.47
C ILE A 47 -6.70 5.82 -6.34
N GLY A 48 -5.58 5.64 -7.03
CA GLY A 48 -5.10 6.54 -8.06
C GLY A 48 -4.98 7.99 -7.60
N ASP A 49 -5.87 8.85 -8.09
CA ASP A 49 -5.86 10.30 -7.83
C ASP A 49 -6.14 10.68 -6.36
N GLU A 50 -6.63 9.76 -5.53
CA GLU A 50 -6.76 9.95 -4.08
C GLU A 50 -5.38 10.00 -3.35
N ASN A 51 -4.34 9.59 -4.07
CA ASN A 51 -2.98 9.68 -3.58
C ASN A 51 -2.43 11.10 -3.75
N LYS A 52 -1.92 11.67 -2.65
CA LYS A 52 -1.34 13.02 -2.63
C LYS A 52 0.05 13.09 -3.27
N ASP A 53 0.74 11.96 -3.37
CA ASP A 53 2.06 11.87 -4.00
C ASP A 53 1.87 11.46 -5.46
N LEU A 54 2.35 12.32 -6.38
CA LEU A 54 2.23 12.14 -7.83
C LEU A 54 2.85 10.84 -8.31
N ASN A 55 3.86 10.32 -7.60
CA ASN A 55 4.53 9.08 -7.99
C ASN A 55 3.64 7.85 -7.81
N ILE A 56 2.66 7.88 -6.88
CA ILE A 56 1.71 6.78 -6.61
C ILE A 56 0.32 7.00 -7.23
N GLN A 57 0.10 8.04 -8.03
CA GLN A 57 -1.21 8.29 -8.65
C GLN A 57 -1.65 7.21 -9.65
N GLN A 58 -0.73 6.37 -10.14
CA GLN A 58 -1.06 5.22 -10.99
C GLN A 58 -1.30 3.93 -10.19
N CYS A 59 -1.21 4.01 -8.86
CA CYS A 59 -1.33 2.87 -7.96
C CYS A 59 -2.53 3.00 -7.04
N SER A 60 -3.00 1.87 -6.57
CA SER A 60 -3.83 1.76 -5.38
C SER A 60 -3.03 1.30 -4.20
N LEU A 61 -3.47 1.75 -3.03
CA LEU A 61 -2.88 1.46 -1.75
C LEU A 61 -3.97 1.00 -0.79
N VAL A 62 -3.79 -0.18 -0.19
CA VAL A 62 -4.65 -0.70 0.87
C VAL A 62 -3.79 -0.90 2.11
N THR A 63 -4.13 -0.25 3.21
CA THR A 63 -3.36 -0.29 4.46
C THR A 63 -4.20 -0.67 5.66
N SER A 64 -3.57 -1.34 6.62
CA SER A 64 -4.07 -1.57 7.98
C SER A 64 -2.99 -1.26 8.99
N SER A 65 -3.39 -0.86 10.20
CA SER A 65 -2.46 -0.66 11.32
C SER A 65 -2.37 -1.93 12.17
N TYR A 66 -1.17 -2.27 12.65
CA TYR A 66 -0.93 -3.33 13.63
C TYR A 66 -0.23 -2.76 14.86
N TYR A 67 -0.35 -3.45 16.00
CA TYR A 67 0.17 -2.98 17.28
C TYR A 67 1.09 -4.03 17.90
N VAL A 68 2.22 -3.57 18.44
CA VAL A 68 3.23 -4.36 19.15
C VAL A 68 3.48 -3.70 20.50
N GLY A 69 2.75 -4.14 21.53
CA GLY A 69 2.64 -3.39 22.78
C GLY A 69 2.14 -1.97 22.53
N ASN A 70 2.96 -0.96 22.85
CA ASN A 70 2.64 0.46 22.61
C ASN A 70 3.13 0.99 21.26
N VAL A 71 3.80 0.16 20.45
CA VAL A 71 4.31 0.55 19.13
C VAL A 71 3.25 0.28 18.07
N ARG A 72 2.93 1.29 17.26
CA ARG A 72 2.05 1.15 16.10
C ARG A 72 2.87 1.00 14.83
N GLY A 73 2.59 -0.05 14.04
CA GLY A 73 3.11 -0.25 12.70
C GLY A 73 2.01 -0.22 11.64
N ILE A 74 2.41 -0.13 10.38
CA ILE A 74 1.49 -0.09 9.22
C ILE A 74 1.85 -1.23 8.28
N LEU A 75 0.84 -2.02 7.93
CA LEU A 75 0.89 -3.01 6.86
C LEU A 75 0.16 -2.44 5.64
N GLY A 76 0.74 -2.58 4.45
CA GLY A 76 0.10 -2.11 3.24
C GLY A 76 0.43 -2.92 2.00
N ILE A 77 -0.50 -2.94 1.06
CA ILE A 77 -0.33 -3.48 -0.29
C ILE A 77 -0.44 -2.34 -1.29
N ILE A 78 0.53 -2.29 -2.21
CA ILE A 78 0.53 -1.40 -3.37
C ILE A 78 0.26 -2.26 -4.61
N GLY A 79 -0.68 -1.82 -5.44
CA GLY A 79 -1.06 -2.51 -6.67
C GLY A 79 -1.60 -1.56 -7.74
N PRO A 80 -1.96 -2.07 -8.93
CA PRO A 80 -2.65 -1.28 -9.94
C PRO A 80 -4.05 -0.83 -9.44
N THR A 81 -4.61 0.19 -10.08
CA THR A 81 -5.97 0.70 -9.77
C THR A 81 -7.09 -0.28 -10.06
N ARG A 82 -6.85 -1.30 -10.91
CA ARG A 82 -7.81 -2.37 -11.22
C ARG A 82 -7.47 -3.69 -10.51
N MET A 83 -7.27 -3.64 -9.20
CA MET A 83 -7.02 -4.86 -8.40
C MET A 83 -8.30 -5.43 -7.76
N GLN A 84 -8.25 -6.68 -7.30
CA GLN A 84 -9.39 -7.35 -6.67
C GLN A 84 -9.53 -6.94 -5.19
N TYR A 85 -10.07 -5.74 -4.93
CA TYR A 85 -10.20 -5.18 -3.58
C TYR A 85 -10.95 -6.09 -2.61
N SER A 86 -12.01 -6.76 -3.07
CA SER A 86 -12.80 -7.71 -2.27
C SER A 86 -11.96 -8.88 -1.72
N LYS A 87 -10.86 -9.24 -2.38
CA LYS A 87 -9.90 -10.25 -1.90
C LYS A 87 -8.78 -9.64 -1.09
N ILE A 88 -8.29 -8.47 -1.48
CA ILE A 88 -7.12 -7.84 -0.88
C ILE A 88 -7.43 -7.27 0.52
N ILE A 89 -8.56 -6.59 0.67
CA ILE A 89 -8.98 -5.98 1.94
C ILE A 89 -9.02 -7.01 3.10
N PRO A 90 -9.73 -8.14 3.00
CA PRO A 90 -9.79 -9.10 4.10
C PRO A 90 -8.43 -9.75 4.39
N VAL A 91 -7.58 -9.94 3.38
CA VAL A 91 -6.23 -10.47 3.58
C VAL A 91 -5.35 -9.50 4.37
N VAL A 92 -5.35 -8.22 4.01
CA VAL A 92 -4.57 -7.20 4.73
C VAL A 92 -5.06 -7.04 6.16
N ASP A 93 -6.38 -7.02 6.37
CA ASP A 93 -6.97 -6.96 7.71
C ASP A 93 -6.53 -8.16 8.55
N TYR A 94 -6.74 -9.38 8.06
CA TYR A 94 -6.35 -10.60 8.77
C TYR A 94 -4.87 -10.62 9.14
N ILE A 95 -3.97 -10.31 8.20
CA ILE A 95 -2.52 -10.31 8.47
C ILE A 95 -2.16 -9.25 9.51
N SER A 96 -2.78 -8.06 9.48
CA SER A 96 -2.52 -7.02 10.49
C SER A 96 -2.93 -7.44 11.91
N GLN A 97 -4.03 -8.17 12.03
CA GLN A 97 -4.49 -8.73 13.30
C GLN A 97 -3.56 -9.86 13.76
N VAL A 98 -3.12 -10.74 12.86
CA VAL A 98 -2.15 -11.80 13.17
C VAL A 98 -0.83 -11.20 13.64
N LEU A 99 -0.30 -10.20 12.93
CA LEU A 99 0.93 -9.51 13.34
C LEU A 99 0.78 -8.90 14.73
N SER A 100 -0.36 -8.27 15.02
CA SER A 100 -0.61 -7.68 16.34
C SER A 100 -0.60 -8.73 17.46
N ARG A 101 -1.12 -9.94 17.19
CA ARG A 101 -1.15 -11.05 18.15
C ARG A 101 0.21 -11.72 18.32
N VAL A 102 0.91 -11.97 17.21
CA VAL A 102 2.17 -12.73 17.21
C VAL A 102 3.34 -11.90 17.75
N LEU A 103 3.37 -10.59 17.45
CA LEU A 103 4.48 -9.74 17.85
C LEU A 103 4.30 -9.14 19.27
N THR A 104 3.08 -9.14 19.81
CA THR A 104 2.81 -8.66 21.18
C THR A 104 3.02 -9.74 22.25
N ASN A 105 3.05 -11.02 21.84
CA ASN A 105 3.31 -12.15 22.73
C ASN A 105 4.80 -12.39 22.98
#